data_AF-A0A8D8K0M6-F1
#
_entry.id   AF-A0A8D8K0M6-F1
#
_cell.length_a   1.000
_cell.length_b   1.000
_cell.length_c   1.000
_cell.angle_alpha   90.00
_cell.angle_beta   90.00
_cell.angle_gamma   90.00
#
_symmetry.space_group_name_H-M   'P 1'
#
loop_
_entity.id
_entity.type
_entity.pdbx_description
1 polymer ?
#
loop_
_entity_poly.entity_id
_entity_poly.type
_entity_poly.pdbx_seq_one_letter_code
_entity_poly.pdbx_strand_id
1 'polypeptide(L)'
;TIPKMRTLIAVNVALVILPLIAAQNCVRDVSVPSLVTTTKRVSRTYHCNYDCVFSYTEYVDTSYIDYDSCWLNYEVKQESVCCEGYNKDSLGQCKPICVGCSNGRCTAPNECSCYAGYQDQMGICVPVCEPKCGHGTCVAPGRCSCHEGYVMDAQKGCVPVCDPPCQNGACTGVNTCECFSGFQQVAGSNDCTPECDLEIADCGNGTCVEPNRCRCAEGFTFEDNRCIAHCDRACTNGNCTSPNTCSCNAGYTNN
;
A
#
# COMPACT_ATOMS: atom_id res chain seq x y z
N THR A 1 33.87 13.30 -23.63
CA THR A 1 34.56 12.42 -22.66
C THR A 1 33.74 12.39 -21.39
N ILE A 2 33.33 11.20 -20.97
CA ILE A 2 32.46 10.98 -19.80
C ILE A 2 33.21 11.45 -18.54
N PRO A 3 32.65 12.34 -17.70
CA PRO A 3 33.35 12.81 -16.50
C PRO A 3 33.44 11.66 -15.49
N LYS A 4 34.67 11.31 -15.09
CA LYS A 4 34.93 10.31 -14.04
C LYS A 4 34.62 10.95 -12.69
N MET A 5 33.45 10.67 -12.11
CA MET A 5 33.17 10.98 -10.71
C MET A 5 34.10 10.18 -9.80
N ARG A 6 34.77 10.85 -8.86
CA ARG A 6 35.56 10.23 -7.79
C ARG A 6 34.95 10.60 -6.45
N THR A 7 34.68 9.58 -5.63
CA THR A 7 34.15 9.72 -4.27
C THR A 7 35.25 10.24 -3.34
N LEU A 8 34.97 11.26 -2.52
CA LEU A 8 35.90 11.68 -1.46
C LEU A 8 35.94 10.62 -0.36
N ILE A 9 37.02 9.84 -0.30
CA ILE A 9 37.38 9.06 0.89
C ILE A 9 38.38 9.93 1.64
N ALA A 10 37.96 10.58 2.73
CA ALA A 10 38.87 11.24 3.65
C ALA A 10 39.71 10.16 4.35
N VAL A 11 40.92 9.93 3.87
CA VAL A 11 41.88 9.03 4.50
C VAL A 11 42.43 9.72 5.74
N ASN A 12 41.88 9.39 6.90
CA ASN A 12 42.60 9.43 8.16
C ASN A 12 42.52 8.05 8.80
N VAL A 13 43.69 7.51 9.08
CA VAL A 13 43.92 6.14 9.54
C VAL A 13 43.29 5.94 10.93
N ALA A 14 42.16 5.24 10.97
CA ALA A 14 41.68 4.51 12.15
C ALA A 14 40.68 3.44 11.71
N LEU A 15 40.98 2.18 12.02
CA LEU A 15 40.12 1.01 11.86
C LEU A 15 38.77 1.22 12.55
N VAL A 16 37.69 1.39 11.78
CA VAL A 16 36.33 0.95 12.12
C VAL A 16 35.60 0.61 10.82
N ILE A 17 35.00 -0.57 10.76
CA ILE A 17 34.08 -1.00 9.70
C ILE A 17 32.83 -0.09 9.83
N LEU A 18 32.86 1.06 9.17
CA LEU A 18 31.68 1.89 8.95
C LEU A 18 30.97 1.35 7.70
N PRO A 19 29.62 1.30 7.69
CA PRO A 19 28.91 0.96 6.47
C PRO A 19 29.33 1.96 5.41
N LEU A 20 29.35 1.53 4.14
CA LEU A 20 29.56 2.41 2.98
C LEU A 20 28.48 3.51 2.99
N ILE A 21 28.69 4.59 3.75
CA ILE A 21 27.85 5.77 3.70
C ILE A 21 28.09 6.33 2.30
N ALA A 22 27.10 6.19 1.42
CA ALA A 22 27.12 6.82 0.11
C ALA A 22 27.42 8.31 0.33
N ALA A 23 28.52 8.80 -0.23
CA ALA A 23 28.90 10.19 -0.06
C ALA A 23 27.79 11.08 -0.62
N GLN A 24 27.39 12.11 0.13
CA GLN A 24 26.36 13.07 -0.29
C GLN A 24 26.95 14.12 -1.25
N ASN A 25 28.26 14.36 -1.12
CA ASN A 25 29.04 15.30 -1.92
C ASN A 25 30.01 14.54 -2.81
N CYS A 26 30.04 14.93 -4.08
CA CYS A 26 30.91 14.44 -5.14
C CYS A 26 31.76 15.60 -5.65
N VAL A 27 32.81 15.27 -6.41
CA VAL A 27 33.63 16.27 -7.08
C VAL A 27 33.44 16.14 -8.58
N ARG A 28 33.29 17.29 -9.26
CA ARG A 28 33.41 17.37 -10.70
C ARG A 28 34.64 18.16 -11.09
N ASP A 29 35.27 17.74 -12.18
CA ASP A 29 36.37 18.47 -12.80
C ASP A 29 35.80 19.56 -13.70
N VAL A 30 36.22 20.80 -13.47
CA VAL A 30 35.84 21.98 -14.25
C VAL A 30 37.09 22.52 -14.94
N SER A 31 37.07 22.54 -16.28
CA SER A 31 38.14 23.14 -17.08
C SER A 31 37.96 24.65 -17.15
N VAL A 32 38.88 25.40 -16.53
CA VAL A 32 38.87 26.86 -16.55
C VAL A 32 39.85 27.36 -17.62
N PRO A 33 39.37 28.06 -18.67
CA PRO A 33 40.23 28.59 -19.71
C PRO A 33 41.02 29.80 -19.19
N SER A 34 42.30 29.87 -19.52
CA SER A 34 43.14 31.06 -19.32
C SER A 34 43.81 31.46 -20.64
N LEU A 35 43.86 32.76 -20.89
CA LEU A 35 44.46 33.31 -22.11
C LEU A 35 45.97 33.42 -21.94
N VAL A 36 46.73 32.78 -22.83
CA VAL A 36 48.19 32.87 -22.84
C VAL A 36 48.62 33.63 -24.10
N THR A 37 49.34 34.73 -23.89
CA THR A 37 49.89 35.57 -24.96
C THR A 37 51.42 35.49 -24.93
N THR A 38 52.04 35.22 -26.08
CA THR A 38 53.49 35.32 -26.23
C THR A 38 53.86 36.08 -27.48
N THR A 39 54.82 36.99 -27.35
CA THR A 39 55.38 37.74 -28.48
C THR A 39 56.58 36.97 -29.02
N LYS A 40 56.54 36.60 -30.30
CA LYS A 40 57.66 35.94 -30.98
C LYS A 40 58.33 36.93 -31.91
N ARG A 41 59.65 37.02 -31.80
CA ARG A 41 60.50 37.81 -32.69
C ARG A 41 61.00 36.93 -33.82
N VAL A 42 60.74 37.33 -35.06
CA VAL A 42 61.25 36.65 -36.27
C VAL A 42 62.08 37.62 -37.08
N SER A 43 63.27 37.20 -37.48
CA SER A 43 64.13 37.96 -38.38
C SER A 43 63.90 37.57 -39.83
N ARG A 44 63.80 38.55 -40.72
CA ARG A 44 63.91 38.36 -42.17
C ARG A 44 65.14 39.09 -42.67
N THR A 45 66.06 38.32 -43.25
CA THR A 45 67.28 38.82 -43.87
C THR A 45 67.07 38.98 -45.37
N TYR A 46 67.42 40.15 -45.88
CA TYR A 46 67.37 40.53 -47.28
C TYR A 46 68.80 40.66 -47.80
N HIS A 47 69.10 39.96 -48.90
CA HIS A 47 70.38 40.08 -49.60
C HIS A 47 70.15 40.89 -50.87
N CYS A 48 70.78 42.05 -50.95
CA CYS A 48 70.73 42.92 -52.11
C CYS A 48 72.11 42.89 -52.79
N ASN A 49 72.14 42.35 -54.01
CA ASN A 49 73.36 42.25 -54.80
C ASN A 49 73.34 43.30 -55.90
N TYR A 50 74.39 44.12 -55.97
CA TYR A 50 74.54 45.13 -56.99
C TYR A 50 75.82 44.87 -57.78
N ASP A 51 75.68 44.66 -59.08
CA ASP A 51 76.80 44.54 -60.02
C ASP A 51 77.15 45.91 -60.59
N CYS A 52 78.30 46.45 -60.18
CA CYS A 52 78.88 47.64 -60.76
C CYS A 52 79.99 47.25 -61.75
N VAL A 53 80.23 48.11 -62.76
CA VAL A 53 81.06 47.83 -63.96
C VAL A 53 82.49 47.30 -63.66
N PHE A 54 82.99 47.41 -62.43
CA PHE A 54 84.30 46.89 -62.02
C PHE A 54 84.35 46.19 -60.64
N SER A 55 83.22 45.93 -59.96
CA SER A 55 83.20 45.19 -58.68
C SER A 55 81.80 44.69 -58.29
N TYR A 56 81.74 43.51 -57.67
CA TYR A 56 80.54 42.97 -57.01
C TYR A 56 80.50 43.40 -55.54
N THR A 57 79.36 43.87 -55.05
CA THR A 57 79.16 44.17 -53.62
C THR A 57 77.83 43.59 -53.14
N GLU A 58 77.89 42.83 -52.05
CA GLU A 58 76.73 42.25 -51.38
C GLU A 58 76.38 43.10 -50.14
N TYR A 59 75.14 43.57 -50.07
CA TYR A 59 74.59 44.25 -48.90
C TYR A 59 73.55 43.35 -48.24
N VAL A 60 73.75 43.08 -46.95
CA VAL A 60 72.86 42.23 -46.15
C VAL A 60 72.14 43.12 -45.14
N ASP A 61 70.81 43.17 -45.22
CA ASP A 61 69.96 43.86 -44.24
C ASP A 61 69.09 42.85 -43.51
N THR A 62 68.93 42.99 -42.18
CA THR A 62 68.09 42.09 -41.38
C THR A 62 67.04 42.90 -40.63
N SER A 63 65.78 42.68 -41.00
CA SER A 63 64.62 43.26 -40.30
C SER A 63 64.08 42.28 -39.27
N TYR A 64 63.58 42.81 -38.16
CA TYR A 64 62.91 42.03 -37.11
C TYR A 64 61.43 42.41 -37.07
N ILE A 65 60.56 41.40 -37.08
CA ILE A 65 59.12 41.58 -36.93
C ILE A 65 58.70 40.81 -35.67
N ASP A 66 58.05 41.51 -34.76
CA ASP A 66 57.40 40.93 -33.58
C ASP A 66 55.94 40.64 -33.94
N TYR A 67 55.48 39.41 -33.70
CA TYR A 67 54.05 39.10 -33.77
C TYR A 67 53.57 38.44 -32.48
N ASP A 68 52.37 38.80 -32.08
CA ASP A 68 51.72 38.23 -30.90
C ASP A 68 51.01 36.94 -31.29
N SER A 69 51.29 35.88 -30.54
CA SER A 69 50.61 34.61 -30.64
C SER A 69 49.79 34.38 -29.37
N CYS A 70 48.54 33.95 -29.55
CA CYS A 70 47.59 33.79 -28.47
C CYS A 70 46.93 32.42 -28.56
N TRP A 71 46.86 31.70 -27.45
CA TRP A 71 46.14 30.42 -27.36
C TRP A 71 45.48 30.26 -25.99
N LEU A 72 44.53 29.34 -25.91
CA LEU A 72 43.87 28.96 -24.66
C LEU A 72 44.67 27.88 -23.97
N ASN A 73 44.93 28.09 -22.68
CA ASN A 73 45.33 27.02 -21.77
C ASN A 73 44.12 26.64 -20.89
N TYR A 74 44.12 25.43 -20.33
CA TYR A 74 43.04 24.96 -19.47
C TYR A 74 43.61 24.42 -18.16
N GLU A 75 43.16 24.98 -17.05
CA GLU A 75 43.45 24.45 -15.71
C GLU A 75 42.23 23.66 -15.22
N VAL A 76 42.48 22.47 -14.66
CA VAL A 76 41.41 21.66 -14.05
C VAL A 76 41.24 22.09 -12.61
N LYS A 77 40.06 22.62 -12.27
CA LYS A 77 39.65 22.91 -10.90
C LYS A 77 38.63 21.89 -10.43
N GLN A 78 38.71 21.52 -9.16
CA GLN A 78 37.76 20.61 -8.51
C GLN A 78 36.65 21.41 -7.85
N GLU A 79 35.39 21.10 -8.18
CA GLU A 79 34.21 21.72 -7.58
C GLU A 79 33.38 20.68 -6.83
N SER A 80 32.87 21.02 -5.64
CA SER A 80 31.97 20.17 -4.88
C SER A 80 30.52 20.29 -5.39
N VAL A 81 29.96 19.15 -5.77
CA VAL A 81 28.58 19.00 -6.27
C VAL A 81 27.86 17.90 -5.51
N CYS A 82 26.53 17.89 -5.54
CA CYS A 82 25.79 16.75 -4.97
C CYS A 82 26.00 15.51 -5.83
N CYS A 83 26.11 14.35 -5.17
CA CYS A 83 26.14 13.08 -5.87
C CYS A 83 24.79 12.77 -6.54
N GLU A 84 24.78 11.79 -7.44
CA GLU A 84 23.55 11.35 -8.11
C GLU A 84 22.49 10.92 -7.08
N GLY A 85 21.25 11.37 -7.29
CA GLY A 85 20.17 11.15 -6.33
C GLY A 85 20.15 12.09 -5.12
N TYR A 86 20.99 13.14 -5.10
CA TYR A 86 20.97 14.19 -4.09
C TYR A 86 20.76 15.58 -4.72
N ASN A 87 20.11 16.50 -4.00
CA ASN A 87 19.92 17.89 -4.41
C ASN A 87 20.30 18.85 -3.27
N LYS A 88 20.75 20.07 -3.59
CA LYS A 88 21.02 21.11 -2.60
C LYS A 88 19.71 21.66 -2.05
N ASP A 89 19.60 21.70 -0.73
CA ASP A 89 18.54 22.44 -0.05
C ASP A 89 18.81 23.95 -0.02
N SER A 90 17.92 24.72 0.62
CA SER A 90 18.07 26.17 0.78
C SER A 90 19.31 26.60 1.59
N LEU A 91 19.93 25.68 2.32
CA LEU A 91 21.16 25.88 3.08
C LEU A 91 22.40 25.40 2.31
N GLY A 92 22.22 24.89 1.09
CA GLY A 92 23.30 24.36 0.25
C GLY A 92 23.76 22.95 0.61
N GLN A 93 23.04 22.23 1.47
CA GLN A 93 23.37 20.85 1.84
C GLN A 93 22.78 19.86 0.84
N CYS A 94 23.55 18.85 0.46
CA CYS A 94 23.08 17.78 -0.40
C CYS A 94 22.16 16.82 0.37
N LYS A 95 20.85 16.93 0.13
CA LYS A 95 19.82 16.04 0.67
C LYS A 95 19.43 14.98 -0.35
N PRO A 96 19.15 13.74 0.09
CA PRO A 96 18.71 12.68 -0.81
C PRO A 96 17.35 13.03 -1.43
N ILE A 97 17.15 12.61 -2.68
CA ILE A 97 15.91 12.74 -3.42
C ILE A 97 15.14 11.42 -3.23
N CYS A 98 13.91 11.51 -2.74
CA CYS A 98 13.00 10.36 -2.61
C CYS A 98 11.67 10.66 -3.31
N VAL A 99 11.14 9.66 -4.02
CA VAL A 99 9.80 9.68 -4.61
C VAL A 99 8.85 8.95 -3.65
N GLY A 100 7.75 9.58 -3.23
CA GLY A 100 6.72 8.90 -2.42
C GLY A 100 6.97 8.81 -0.90
N CYS A 101 7.90 9.61 -0.38
CA CYS A 101 8.33 9.57 1.03
C CYS A 101 7.48 10.45 1.98
N SER A 102 6.18 10.60 1.74
CA SER A 102 5.33 11.60 2.43
C SER A 102 5.16 11.33 3.94
N ASN A 103 5.13 10.05 4.32
CA ASN A 103 4.97 9.58 5.71
C ASN A 103 6.24 8.93 6.25
N GLY A 104 7.39 9.47 5.84
CA GLY A 104 8.68 8.98 6.27
C GLY A 104 9.76 10.03 6.12
N ARG A 105 10.97 9.62 6.48
CA ARG A 105 12.20 10.40 6.32
C ARG A 105 13.05 9.76 5.22
N CYS A 106 13.42 10.55 4.23
CA CYS A 106 14.37 10.15 3.20
C CYS A 106 15.77 9.98 3.83
N THR A 107 16.29 8.75 3.85
CA THR A 107 17.59 8.40 4.46
C THR A 107 18.69 8.25 3.41
N ALA A 108 18.35 7.80 2.21
CA ALA A 108 19.21 7.70 1.04
C ALA A 108 18.38 7.91 -0.24
N PRO A 109 18.98 8.06 -1.44
CA PRO A 109 18.23 8.21 -2.67
C PRO A 109 17.24 7.07 -2.87
N ASN A 110 15.96 7.41 -3.01
CA ASN A 110 14.83 6.47 -3.10
C ASN A 110 14.68 5.51 -1.89
N GLU A 111 15.28 5.83 -0.73
CA GLU A 111 15.16 5.03 0.49
C GLU A 111 14.46 5.83 1.60
N CYS A 112 13.33 5.29 2.05
CA CYS A 112 12.45 5.92 3.02
C CYS A 112 12.44 5.15 4.35
N SER A 113 12.77 5.86 5.43
CA SER A 113 12.51 5.38 6.79
C SER A 113 11.12 5.86 7.22
N CYS A 114 10.14 4.97 7.18
CA CYS A 114 8.75 5.31 7.47
C CYS A 114 8.51 5.67 8.95
N TYR A 115 7.57 6.59 9.19
CA TYR A 115 7.15 6.95 10.54
C TYR A 115 6.39 5.81 11.23
N ALA A 116 6.25 5.89 12.55
CA ALA A 116 5.53 4.88 13.32
C ALA A 116 4.10 4.67 12.79
N GLY A 117 3.71 3.41 12.61
CA GLY A 117 2.43 3.04 12.03
C GLY A 117 2.39 3.06 10.49
N TYR A 118 3.51 3.32 9.82
CA TYR A 118 3.67 3.19 8.37
C TYR A 118 4.73 2.14 8.04
N GLN A 119 4.60 1.49 6.90
CA GLN A 119 5.56 0.52 6.39
C GLN A 119 6.00 0.90 4.98
N ASP A 120 7.24 0.57 4.64
CA ASP A 120 7.72 0.74 3.28
C ASP A 120 7.07 -0.29 2.37
N GLN A 121 6.44 0.19 1.31
CA GLN A 121 5.93 -0.65 0.24
C GLN A 121 6.41 -0.06 -1.09
N MET A 122 7.55 -0.57 -1.57
CA MET A 122 8.21 -0.14 -2.80
C MET A 122 8.66 1.33 -2.79
N GLY A 123 9.24 1.81 -1.67
CA GLY A 123 9.70 3.19 -1.53
C GLY A 123 8.60 4.19 -1.14
N ILE A 124 7.38 3.71 -0.88
CA ILE A 124 6.25 4.51 -0.43
C ILE A 124 5.87 4.07 0.98
N CYS A 125 5.81 5.03 1.91
CA CYS A 125 5.36 4.78 3.26
C CYS A 125 3.82 4.72 3.32
N VAL A 126 3.28 3.50 3.33
CA VAL A 126 1.84 3.23 3.40
C VAL A 126 1.42 2.98 4.86
N PRO A 127 0.21 3.38 5.26
CA PRO A 127 -0.27 3.17 6.62
C PRO A 127 -0.48 1.68 6.92
N VAL A 128 -0.23 1.29 8.16
CA VAL A 128 -0.44 -0.05 8.70
C VAL A 128 -1.72 -0.05 9.52
N CYS A 129 -2.66 -0.94 9.17
CA CYS A 129 -3.91 -1.12 9.92
C CYS A 129 -3.92 -2.53 10.54
N GLU A 130 -4.06 -2.57 11.86
CA GLU A 130 -4.30 -3.77 12.64
C GLU A 130 -5.55 -3.57 13.50
N PRO A 131 -6.62 -4.39 13.33
CA PRO A 131 -6.75 -5.46 12.35
C PRO A 131 -6.73 -4.95 10.89
N LYS A 132 -6.38 -5.83 9.95
CA LYS A 132 -6.44 -5.52 8.52
C LYS A 132 -7.86 -5.09 8.12
N CYS A 133 -7.98 -4.09 7.26
CA CYS A 133 -9.27 -3.52 6.88
C CYS A 133 -10.20 -4.48 6.13
N GLY A 134 -9.68 -5.48 5.39
CA GLY A 134 -10.48 -6.40 4.60
C GLY A 134 -11.22 -5.69 3.46
N HIS A 135 -12.51 -5.43 3.63
CA HIS A 135 -13.37 -4.68 2.70
C HIS A 135 -13.29 -3.17 2.91
N GLY A 136 -12.06 -2.66 3.02
CA GLY A 136 -11.79 -1.25 3.20
C GLY A 136 -10.35 -0.90 2.87
N THR A 137 -10.09 0.39 2.71
CA THR A 137 -8.75 0.93 2.45
C THR A 137 -8.16 1.50 3.73
N CYS A 138 -6.92 1.15 4.05
CA CYS A 138 -6.19 1.75 5.18
C CYS A 138 -5.81 3.20 4.82
N VAL A 139 -6.42 4.18 5.46
CA VAL A 139 -6.23 5.61 5.15
C VAL A 139 -5.27 6.30 6.11
N ALA A 140 -5.11 5.74 7.31
CA ALA A 140 -4.14 6.17 8.32
C ALA A 140 -3.83 4.99 9.25
N PRO A 141 -2.75 5.03 10.05
CA PRO A 141 -2.42 3.94 10.96
C PRO A 141 -3.60 3.58 11.86
N GLY A 142 -4.00 2.30 11.83
CA GLY A 142 -5.16 1.79 12.58
C GLY A 142 -6.54 2.32 12.13
N ARG A 143 -6.64 3.06 11.01
CA ARG A 143 -7.90 3.64 10.53
C ARG A 143 -8.22 3.17 9.11
N CYS A 144 -9.34 2.45 9.00
CA CYS A 144 -9.88 2.01 7.72
C CYS A 144 -10.99 2.93 7.22
N SER A 145 -11.03 3.12 5.91
CA SER A 145 -12.20 3.62 5.18
C SER A 145 -12.90 2.43 4.55
N CYS A 146 -14.03 2.02 5.10
CA CYS A 146 -14.77 0.86 4.62
C CYS A 146 -15.46 1.14 3.28
N HIS A 147 -15.57 0.11 2.45
CA HIS A 147 -16.30 0.18 1.19
C HIS A 147 -17.82 0.28 1.44
N GLU A 148 -18.58 0.59 0.39
CA GLU A 148 -20.04 0.67 0.47
C GLU A 148 -20.65 -0.64 0.97
N GLY A 149 -21.58 -0.55 1.92
CA GLY A 149 -22.19 -1.72 2.59
C GLY A 149 -21.36 -2.32 3.73
N TYR A 150 -20.23 -1.71 4.10
CA TYR A 150 -19.39 -2.15 5.23
C TYR A 150 -19.20 -1.05 6.27
N VAL A 151 -19.02 -1.44 7.53
CA VAL A 151 -18.79 -0.55 8.68
C VAL A 151 -17.58 -0.99 9.49
N MET A 152 -16.93 -0.04 10.16
CA MET A 152 -15.74 -0.31 10.95
C MET A 152 -16.10 -1.00 12.27
N ASP A 153 -15.52 -2.18 12.47
CA ASP A 153 -15.50 -2.95 13.72
C ASP A 153 -14.10 -2.88 14.34
N ALA A 154 -14.03 -2.73 15.65
CA ALA A 154 -12.76 -2.52 16.35
C ALA A 154 -11.86 -3.76 16.37
N GLN A 155 -12.41 -4.96 16.20
CA GLN A 155 -11.70 -6.23 16.30
C GLN A 155 -11.51 -6.90 14.93
N LYS A 156 -12.44 -6.68 13.99
CA LYS A 156 -12.49 -7.37 12.69
C LYS A 156 -12.21 -6.46 11.49
N GLY A 157 -12.04 -5.15 11.69
CA GLY A 157 -11.89 -4.20 10.58
C GLY A 157 -13.24 -3.92 9.92
N CYS A 158 -13.32 -3.83 8.58
CA CYS A 158 -14.59 -3.52 7.91
C CYS A 158 -15.48 -4.77 7.80
N VAL A 159 -16.59 -4.79 8.54
CA VAL A 159 -17.59 -5.87 8.56
C VAL A 159 -18.82 -5.50 7.72
N PRO A 160 -19.50 -6.47 7.09
CA PRO A 160 -20.67 -6.20 6.27
C PRO A 160 -21.85 -5.68 7.09
N VAL A 161 -22.69 -4.89 6.44
CA VAL A 161 -23.96 -4.40 6.99
C VAL A 161 -25.11 -5.23 6.44
N CYS A 162 -26.00 -5.64 7.32
CA CYS A 162 -27.30 -6.23 6.99
C CYS A 162 -28.38 -5.30 7.54
N ASP A 163 -29.27 -4.81 6.67
CA ASP A 163 -30.41 -3.97 7.02
C ASP A 163 -31.69 -4.52 6.35
N PRO A 164 -32.62 -5.15 7.12
CA PRO A 164 -32.59 -5.31 8.58
C PRO A 164 -31.47 -6.28 9.05
N PRO A 165 -31.08 -6.24 10.34
CA PRO A 165 -30.07 -7.15 10.88
C PRO A 165 -30.51 -8.61 10.82
N CYS A 166 -29.56 -9.53 10.65
CA CYS A 166 -29.86 -10.96 10.59
C CYS A 166 -30.43 -11.48 11.92
N GLN A 167 -31.65 -12.03 11.92
CA GLN A 167 -32.22 -12.68 13.10
C GLN A 167 -31.85 -14.17 13.10
N ASN A 168 -31.25 -14.66 14.19
CA ASN A 168 -30.74 -16.05 14.33
C ASN A 168 -29.70 -16.46 13.26
N GLY A 169 -28.89 -15.50 12.82
CA GLY A 169 -27.79 -15.74 11.88
C GLY A 169 -26.67 -14.71 12.02
N ALA A 170 -25.59 -14.94 11.29
CA ALA A 170 -24.47 -14.01 11.16
C ALA A 170 -24.54 -13.28 9.81
N CYS A 171 -24.25 -11.98 9.82
CA CYS A 171 -24.09 -11.21 8.59
C CYS A 171 -22.71 -11.52 7.99
N THR A 172 -22.67 -12.28 6.90
CA THR A 172 -21.42 -12.75 6.26
C THR A 172 -21.12 -12.02 4.95
N GLY A 173 -22.10 -11.29 4.40
CA GLY A 173 -21.96 -10.37 3.28
C GLY A 173 -22.99 -9.24 3.38
N VAL A 174 -22.91 -8.25 2.49
CA VAL A 174 -23.86 -7.13 2.48
C VAL A 174 -25.27 -7.67 2.23
N ASN A 175 -26.16 -7.52 3.22
CA ASN A 175 -27.50 -8.13 3.22
C ASN A 175 -27.50 -9.65 2.93
N THR A 176 -26.45 -10.35 3.37
CA THR A 176 -26.34 -11.80 3.26
C THR A 176 -26.19 -12.41 4.64
N CYS A 177 -27.20 -13.16 5.06
CA CYS A 177 -27.23 -13.85 6.35
C CYS A 177 -26.86 -15.33 6.18
N GLU A 178 -25.97 -15.81 7.05
CA GLU A 178 -25.73 -17.24 7.26
C GLU A 178 -26.43 -17.65 8.57
N CYS A 179 -27.40 -18.55 8.47
CA CYS A 179 -28.21 -18.97 9.61
C CYS A 179 -27.42 -19.85 10.58
N PHE A 180 -27.72 -19.73 11.87
CA PHE A 180 -27.13 -20.63 12.88
C PHE A 180 -27.66 -22.06 12.71
N SER A 181 -26.94 -23.02 13.30
CA SER A 181 -27.31 -24.44 13.23
C SER A 181 -28.74 -24.68 13.72
N GLY A 182 -29.54 -25.43 12.96
CA GLY A 182 -30.95 -25.69 13.23
C GLY A 182 -31.90 -24.56 12.80
N PHE A 183 -31.41 -23.55 12.08
CA PHE A 183 -32.22 -22.52 11.45
C PHE A 183 -32.03 -22.53 9.94
N GLN A 184 -33.07 -22.13 9.21
CA GLN A 184 -33.08 -22.03 7.76
C GLN A 184 -33.44 -20.61 7.30
N GLN A 185 -32.84 -20.19 6.20
CA GLN A 185 -33.04 -18.85 5.64
C GLN A 185 -34.43 -18.73 5.01
N VAL A 186 -35.13 -17.65 5.33
CA VAL A 186 -36.36 -17.29 4.64
C VAL A 186 -36.00 -16.60 3.32
N ALA A 187 -36.49 -17.12 2.20
CA ALA A 187 -36.17 -16.59 0.88
C ALA A 187 -36.51 -15.09 0.77
N GLY A 188 -35.50 -14.27 0.46
CA GLY A 188 -35.66 -12.82 0.32
C GLY A 188 -35.77 -12.04 1.65
N SER A 189 -35.51 -12.68 2.79
CA SER A 189 -35.45 -12.02 4.10
C SER A 189 -34.09 -12.24 4.77
N ASN A 190 -33.74 -11.34 5.69
CA ASN A 190 -32.61 -11.49 6.60
C ASN A 190 -32.98 -12.31 7.85
N ASP A 191 -34.17 -12.93 7.86
CA ASP A 191 -34.63 -13.78 8.95
C ASP A 191 -34.24 -15.25 8.74
N CYS A 192 -33.71 -15.85 9.81
CA CYS A 192 -33.52 -17.27 9.93
C CYS A 192 -34.58 -17.85 10.87
N THR A 193 -35.44 -18.71 10.33
CA THR A 193 -36.50 -19.40 11.08
C THR A 193 -36.02 -20.76 11.56
N PRO A 194 -36.47 -21.22 12.73
CA PRO A 194 -36.08 -22.53 13.24
C PRO A 194 -36.53 -23.64 12.31
N GLU A 195 -35.69 -24.64 12.15
CA GLU A 195 -35.96 -25.88 11.44
C GLU A 195 -36.51 -26.91 12.43
N CYS A 196 -37.66 -27.50 12.10
CA CYS A 196 -38.22 -28.62 12.83
C CYS A 196 -38.26 -29.82 11.88
N ASP A 197 -37.35 -30.77 12.13
CA ASP A 197 -37.32 -32.03 11.41
C ASP A 197 -38.53 -32.87 11.82
N LEU A 198 -39.32 -33.33 10.85
CA LEU A 198 -40.54 -34.10 11.09
C LEU A 198 -40.26 -35.45 11.78
N GLU A 199 -39.03 -35.98 11.68
CA GLU A 199 -38.63 -37.19 12.40
C GLU A 199 -38.32 -36.92 13.88
N ILE A 200 -37.97 -35.67 14.22
CA ILE A 200 -37.59 -35.27 15.58
C ILE A 200 -38.76 -34.59 16.28
N ALA A 201 -39.39 -33.60 15.65
CA ALA A 201 -40.49 -32.81 16.20
C ALA A 201 -41.50 -32.40 15.12
N ASP A 202 -42.74 -32.88 15.26
CA ASP A 202 -43.85 -32.53 14.37
C ASP A 202 -44.71 -31.42 14.99
N CYS A 203 -44.50 -30.19 14.50
CA CYS A 203 -45.20 -29.00 14.98
C CYS A 203 -46.54 -28.72 14.27
N GLY A 204 -47.16 -29.70 13.58
CA GLY A 204 -48.38 -29.46 12.78
C GLY A 204 -49.48 -28.64 13.46
N ASN A 205 -49.82 -28.96 14.71
CA ASN A 205 -50.79 -28.20 15.53
C ASN A 205 -50.13 -27.13 16.41
N GLY A 206 -49.08 -26.49 15.91
CA GLY A 206 -48.28 -25.52 16.64
C GLY A 206 -47.38 -24.71 15.72
N THR A 207 -46.39 -24.06 16.31
CA THR A 207 -45.38 -23.28 15.59
C THR A 207 -44.00 -23.74 16.04
N CYS A 208 -43.09 -23.97 15.08
CA CYS A 208 -41.68 -24.17 15.40
C CYS A 208 -41.12 -22.86 15.96
N VAL A 209 -40.67 -22.85 17.21
CA VAL A 209 -40.18 -21.62 17.89
C VAL A 209 -38.68 -21.66 18.16
N GLU A 210 -38.09 -22.85 18.22
CA GLU A 210 -36.66 -23.12 18.30
C GLU A 210 -36.38 -24.41 17.52
N PRO A 211 -35.11 -24.72 17.16
CA PRO A 211 -34.78 -25.93 16.42
C PRO A 211 -35.36 -27.17 17.09
N ASN A 212 -36.21 -27.91 16.38
CA ASN A 212 -36.93 -29.09 16.86
C ASN A 212 -37.79 -28.87 18.13
N ARG A 213 -38.30 -27.65 18.37
CA ARG A 213 -39.18 -27.35 19.50
C ARG A 213 -40.44 -26.61 19.07
N CYS A 214 -41.57 -27.21 19.40
CA CYS A 214 -42.88 -26.67 19.07
C CYS A 214 -43.48 -25.86 20.21
N ARG A 215 -44.11 -24.74 19.87
CA ARG A 215 -45.12 -24.08 20.70
C ARG A 215 -46.48 -24.50 20.19
N CYS A 216 -47.18 -25.35 20.94
CA CYS A 216 -48.49 -25.86 20.52
C CYS A 216 -49.56 -24.77 20.53
N ALA A 217 -50.53 -24.91 19.62
CA ALA A 217 -51.71 -24.05 19.55
C ALA A 217 -52.60 -24.26 20.78
N GLU A 218 -53.54 -23.33 21.00
CA GLU A 218 -54.46 -23.41 22.14
C GLU A 218 -55.25 -24.73 22.13
N GLY A 219 -55.31 -25.40 23.29
CA GLY A 219 -55.96 -26.70 23.43
C GLY A 219 -55.13 -27.91 22.98
N PHE A 220 -53.85 -27.71 22.63
CA PHE A 220 -52.89 -28.77 22.36
C PHE A 220 -51.75 -28.77 23.38
N THR A 221 -51.24 -29.95 23.73
CA THR A 221 -50.09 -30.15 24.60
C THR A 221 -48.93 -30.77 23.83
N PHE A 222 -47.70 -30.45 24.25
CA PHE A 222 -46.49 -31.01 23.66
C PHE A 222 -46.12 -32.32 24.36
N GLU A 223 -46.35 -33.45 23.69
CA GLU A 223 -46.05 -34.79 24.18
C GLU A 223 -45.45 -35.62 23.04
N ASP A 224 -44.46 -36.47 23.35
CA ASP A 224 -43.75 -37.32 22.38
C ASP A 224 -43.26 -36.55 21.13
N ASN A 225 -42.75 -35.33 21.35
CA ASN A 225 -42.29 -34.39 20.32
C ASN A 225 -43.37 -33.97 19.30
N ARG A 226 -44.65 -34.03 19.67
CA ARG A 226 -45.78 -33.65 18.81
C ARG A 226 -46.76 -32.78 19.59
N CYS A 227 -47.46 -31.91 18.88
CA CYS A 227 -48.59 -31.18 19.45
C CYS A 227 -49.87 -32.02 19.34
N ILE A 228 -50.23 -32.70 20.43
CA ILE A 228 -51.41 -33.55 20.54
C ILE A 228 -52.58 -32.80 21.17
N ALA A 229 -53.81 -33.20 20.86
CA ALA A 229 -55.00 -32.55 21.40
C ALA A 229 -55.13 -32.82 22.92
N HIS A 230 -55.41 -31.77 23.68
CA HIS A 230 -55.72 -31.87 25.11
C HIS A 230 -57.24 -32.01 25.33
N CYS A 231 -57.64 -32.96 26.16
CA CYS A 231 -59.02 -33.14 26.60
C CYS A 231 -59.06 -33.08 28.13
N ASP A 232 -59.81 -32.12 28.69
CA ASP A 232 -59.94 -31.95 30.16
C ASP A 232 -60.58 -33.17 30.84
N ARG A 233 -61.35 -33.95 30.07
CA ARG A 233 -61.92 -35.24 30.48
C ARG A 233 -61.37 -36.35 29.62
N ALA A 234 -61.01 -37.47 30.25
CA ALA A 234 -60.55 -38.65 29.56
C ALA A 234 -61.62 -39.19 28.59
N CYS A 235 -61.24 -39.42 27.33
CA CYS A 235 -62.07 -40.06 26.32
C CYS A 235 -62.22 -41.55 26.64
N THR A 236 -63.28 -41.95 27.34
CA THR A 236 -63.53 -43.37 27.64
C THR A 236 -63.95 -44.10 26.36
N ASN A 237 -63.24 -45.17 25.99
CA ASN A 237 -63.44 -45.89 24.73
C ASN A 237 -63.35 -45.02 23.46
N GLY A 238 -62.53 -43.97 23.49
CA GLY A 238 -62.25 -43.10 22.35
C GLY A 238 -60.88 -42.44 22.46
N ASN A 239 -60.51 -41.69 21.41
CA ASN A 239 -59.26 -40.92 21.36
C ASN A 239 -59.58 -39.42 21.29
N CYS A 240 -58.73 -38.60 21.92
CA CYS A 240 -58.82 -37.13 21.81
C CYS A 240 -58.27 -36.73 20.43
N THR A 241 -59.15 -36.38 19.49
CA THR A 241 -58.77 -36.08 18.09
C THR A 241 -58.68 -34.57 17.81
N SER A 242 -59.25 -33.75 18.67
CA SER A 242 -59.17 -32.28 18.65
C SER A 242 -59.37 -31.76 20.07
N PRO A 243 -59.00 -30.50 20.38
CA PRO A 243 -59.14 -29.96 21.74
C PRO A 243 -60.53 -30.20 22.31
N ASN A 244 -60.60 -30.83 23.47
CA ASN A 244 -61.85 -31.21 24.14
C ASN A 244 -62.85 -31.99 23.28
N THR A 245 -62.39 -32.71 22.25
CA THR A 245 -63.22 -33.48 21.30
C THR A 245 -62.74 -34.93 21.22
N CYS A 246 -63.60 -35.86 21.66
CA CYS A 246 -63.34 -37.29 21.61
C CYS A 246 -63.98 -37.94 20.38
N SER A 247 -63.23 -38.81 19.70
CA SER A 247 -63.76 -39.73 18.69
C SER A 247 -63.85 -41.14 19.28
N CYS A 248 -65.01 -41.77 19.19
CA CYS A 248 -65.20 -43.15 19.65
C CYS A 248 -64.31 -44.13 18.89
N ASN A 249 -63.81 -45.14 19.58
CA ASN A 249 -63.13 -46.28 18.97
C ASN A 249 -64.16 -47.14 18.19
N ALA A 250 -63.68 -47.95 17.26
CA ALA A 250 -64.53 -48.83 16.47
C ALA A 250 -65.42 -49.71 17.38
N GLY A 251 -66.74 -49.68 17.14
CA GLY A 251 -67.74 -50.42 17.93
C GLY A 251 -68.37 -49.64 19.09
N TYR A 252 -67.96 -48.39 19.33
CA TYR A 252 -68.55 -47.50 20.33
C TYR A 252 -69.27 -46.32 19.66
N THR A 253 -70.38 -45.87 20.24
CA THR A 253 -71.11 -44.66 19.80
C THR A 253 -71.23 -43.68 20.95
N ASN A 254 -71.32 -42.38 20.61
CA ASN A 254 -71.69 -41.37 21.60
C ASN A 254 -73.08 -41.70 22.14
N ASN A 255 -73.21 -41.74 23.47
CA ASN A 255 -74.47 -41.93 24.17
C ASN A 255 -75.15 -40.59 24.42
#